data_AF-A0A8D3BI14-F1
#
_entry.id   AF-A0A8D3BI14-F1
#
_cell.length_a   1.000
_cell.length_b   1.000
_cell.length_c   1.000
_cell.angle_alpha   90.00
_cell.angle_beta   90.00
_cell.angle_gamma   90.00
#
_symmetry.space_group_name_H-M   'P 1'
#
loop_
_entity.id
_entity.type
_entity.pdbx_description
1 polymer ?
#
loop_
_entity_poly.entity_id
_entity_poly.type
_entity_poly.pdbx_seq_one_letter_code
_entity_poly.pdbx_strand_id
1 'polypeptide(L)'
;MSAANERATRALRETLLTPGNDACADCGAPDPLWGSCSLGVFICLDCSGIHRNIPDVSKVKSLSLSRWEDHEMQFMAENGNELMKRKYEAAVPVYYYKPTHKDCQVLREQWIRAKYERKEFCEPGRNFTYEEGPRDGLLMKRGRDNGQFLSRRFVLSELEGTLKYFTKYDAKEPKAVIKVDTINATFQPEKIGNPNGLQITYLKDYSTRNMFIYHENGKEIVDWFNSIRAVQLHYLKVAFPGATDAELVPKLTRNFLKEGYMEKTGPRQTEGFKKRWFTLDQRRLMYFKDPLDAFAKGEVFLGSRDHGYNVSTGFPPGTHRNGAWQHGVTIQTPDRYFVFTCEMESDQQEWVKLFNEVMDAPMSPQEYTRETTA
;
A
#
# COMPACT_ATOMS: atom_id res chain seq x y z
N MET A 1 -26.47 -18.52 -27.87
CA MET A 1 -25.81 -17.27 -28.30
C MET A 1 -26.01 -17.13 -29.80
N SER A 2 -26.19 -15.92 -30.34
CA SER A 2 -26.33 -15.74 -31.80
C SER A 2 -24.96 -15.90 -32.49
N ALA A 3 -24.94 -16.35 -33.75
CA ALA A 3 -23.71 -16.52 -34.53
C ALA A 3 -22.89 -15.21 -34.67
N ALA A 4 -23.56 -14.06 -34.68
CA ALA A 4 -22.92 -12.75 -34.66
C ALA A 4 -22.14 -12.51 -33.34
N ASN A 5 -22.70 -12.95 -32.20
CA ASN A 5 -22.03 -12.85 -30.90
C ASN A 5 -20.78 -13.74 -30.82
N GLU A 6 -20.82 -14.92 -31.44
CA GLU A 6 -19.68 -15.84 -31.51
C GLU A 6 -18.54 -15.28 -32.36
N ARG A 7 -18.86 -14.64 -33.49
CA ARG A 7 -17.86 -13.96 -34.34
C ARG A 7 -17.21 -12.79 -33.59
N ALA A 8 -18.01 -11.96 -32.93
CA ALA A 8 -17.52 -10.84 -32.15
C ALA A 8 -16.62 -11.29 -30.99
N THR A 9 -17.05 -12.33 -30.26
CA THR A 9 -16.26 -12.93 -29.17
C THR A 9 -14.92 -13.46 -29.69
N ARG A 10 -14.88 -14.08 -30.88
CA ARG A 10 -13.64 -14.57 -31.48
C ARG A 10 -12.69 -13.43 -31.85
N ALA A 11 -13.20 -12.40 -32.53
CA ALA A 11 -12.39 -11.24 -32.93
C ALA A 11 -11.79 -10.53 -31.71
N LEU A 12 -12.58 -10.31 -30.66
CA LEU A 12 -12.06 -9.69 -29.42
C LEU A 12 -11.02 -10.55 -28.71
N ARG A 13 -11.16 -11.89 -28.76
CA ARG A 13 -10.12 -12.81 -28.26
C ARG A 13 -8.83 -12.73 -29.06
N GLU A 14 -8.91 -12.52 -30.36
CA GLU A 14 -7.72 -12.28 -31.19
C GLU A 14 -7.05 -10.96 -30.80
N THR A 15 -7.82 -9.90 -30.54
CA THR A 15 -7.30 -8.61 -30.05
C THR A 15 -6.61 -8.71 -28.68
N LEU A 16 -7.06 -9.63 -27.80
CA LEU A 16 -6.41 -9.90 -26.51
C LEU A 16 -5.00 -10.50 -26.66
N LEU A 17 -4.67 -11.11 -27.81
CA LEU A 17 -3.34 -11.64 -28.08
C LEU A 17 -2.31 -10.53 -28.41
N THR A 18 -2.78 -9.30 -28.65
CA THR A 18 -1.90 -8.16 -28.83
C THR A 18 -1.18 -7.85 -27.52
N PRO A 19 0.16 -7.66 -27.54
CA PRO A 19 0.94 -7.39 -26.34
C PRO A 19 0.36 -6.25 -25.48
N GLY A 20 0.25 -6.49 -24.17
CA GLY A 20 -0.27 -5.54 -23.19
C GLY A 20 -1.78 -5.66 -22.92
N ASN A 21 -2.54 -6.38 -23.77
CA ASN A 21 -3.96 -6.64 -23.55
C ASN A 21 -4.21 -7.88 -22.65
N ASP A 22 -3.15 -8.62 -22.30
CA ASP A 22 -3.15 -9.79 -21.42
C ASP A 22 -3.30 -9.44 -19.92
N ALA A 23 -3.17 -8.16 -19.57
CA ALA A 23 -3.39 -7.64 -18.23
C ALA A 23 -4.33 -6.43 -18.24
N CYS A 24 -5.07 -6.25 -17.16
CA CYS A 24 -5.93 -5.09 -16.94
C CYS A 24 -5.14 -3.78 -17.05
N ALA A 25 -5.62 -2.86 -17.89
CA ALA A 25 -4.99 -1.56 -18.14
C ALA A 25 -4.80 -0.69 -16.88
N ASP A 26 -5.54 -0.95 -15.80
CA ASP A 26 -5.57 -0.06 -14.63
C ASP A 26 -4.88 -0.64 -13.40
N CYS A 27 -4.95 -1.96 -13.18
CA CYS A 27 -4.45 -2.59 -11.96
C CYS A 27 -3.55 -3.80 -12.22
N GLY A 28 -3.32 -4.13 -13.50
CA GLY A 28 -2.46 -5.24 -13.91
C GLY A 28 -2.97 -6.63 -13.51
N ALA A 29 -4.25 -6.78 -13.12
CA ALA A 29 -4.83 -8.12 -12.95
C ALA A 29 -4.75 -8.91 -14.27
N PRO A 30 -4.36 -10.19 -14.25
CA PRO A 30 -4.27 -11.00 -15.47
C PRO A 30 -5.65 -11.23 -16.10
N ASP A 31 -5.65 -11.59 -17.38
CA ASP A 31 -6.81 -12.10 -18.12
C ASP A 31 -8.06 -11.18 -18.06
N PRO A 32 -7.99 -9.94 -18.56
CA PRO A 32 -9.12 -9.02 -18.53
C PRO A 32 -10.32 -9.55 -19.34
N LEU A 33 -11.49 -9.61 -18.71
CA LEU A 33 -12.74 -10.11 -19.31
C LEU A 33 -13.72 -9.00 -19.73
N TRP A 34 -13.31 -7.74 -19.59
CA TRP A 34 -14.11 -6.56 -19.90
C TRP A 34 -13.31 -5.60 -20.79
N GLY A 35 -14.03 -4.80 -21.57
CA GLY A 35 -13.44 -3.72 -22.37
C GLY A 35 -14.24 -2.44 -22.21
N SER A 36 -13.55 -1.29 -22.26
CA SER A 36 -14.19 0.02 -22.41
C SER A 36 -14.23 0.40 -23.89
N CYS A 37 -15.40 0.32 -24.50
CA CYS A 37 -15.58 0.61 -25.93
C CYS A 37 -15.51 2.11 -26.27
N SER A 38 -15.45 3.01 -25.27
CA SER A 38 -15.19 4.44 -25.49
C SER A 38 -13.74 4.84 -25.24
N LEU A 39 -12.99 4.07 -24.46
CA LEU A 39 -11.58 4.35 -24.15
C LEU A 39 -10.59 3.46 -24.91
N GLY A 40 -11.02 2.30 -25.41
CA GLY A 40 -10.16 1.39 -26.15
C GLY A 40 -9.21 0.60 -25.25
N VAL A 41 -9.65 0.25 -24.03
CA VAL A 41 -8.85 -0.48 -23.03
C VAL A 41 -9.55 -1.76 -22.57
N PHE A 42 -8.75 -2.80 -22.30
CA PHE A 42 -9.14 -4.05 -21.68
C PHE A 42 -8.85 -4.04 -20.19
N ILE A 43 -9.86 -4.37 -19.39
CA ILE A 43 -9.88 -4.21 -17.94
C ILE A 43 -10.49 -5.43 -17.24
N CYS A 44 -10.15 -5.63 -15.97
CA CYS A 44 -10.73 -6.70 -15.17
C CYS A 44 -12.17 -6.36 -14.72
N LEU A 45 -12.86 -7.35 -14.12
CA LEU A 45 -14.22 -7.16 -13.61
C LEU A 45 -14.31 -6.03 -12.58
N ASP A 46 -13.39 -5.96 -11.63
CA ASP A 46 -13.40 -4.93 -10.59
C ASP A 46 -13.23 -3.53 -11.17
N CYS A 47 -12.24 -3.34 -12.06
CA CYS A 47 -12.00 -2.06 -12.71
C CYS A 47 -13.18 -1.69 -13.61
N SER A 48 -13.85 -2.66 -14.25
CA SER A 48 -15.10 -2.40 -14.97
C SER A 48 -16.18 -1.82 -14.06
N GLY A 49 -16.24 -2.23 -12.78
CA GLY A 49 -17.13 -1.65 -11.77
C GLY A 49 -16.85 -0.19 -11.49
N ILE A 50 -15.57 0.18 -11.38
CA ILE A 50 -15.16 1.58 -11.18
C ILE A 50 -15.47 2.42 -12.43
N HIS A 51 -15.20 1.89 -13.63
CA HIS A 51 -15.48 2.58 -14.89
C HIS A 51 -16.98 2.87 -15.08
N ARG A 52 -17.89 2.04 -14.54
CA ARG A 52 -19.34 2.32 -14.56
C ARG A 52 -19.71 3.58 -13.76
N ASN A 53 -18.86 4.02 -12.82
CA ASN A 53 -19.06 5.23 -12.02
C ASN A 53 -18.53 6.51 -12.69
N ILE A 54 -18.06 6.42 -13.94
CA ILE A 54 -17.68 7.55 -14.81
C ILE A 54 -18.30 7.41 -16.21
N PRO A 55 -19.64 7.32 -16.32
CA PRO A 55 -20.33 6.92 -17.56
C PRO A 55 -20.15 7.91 -18.73
N ASP A 56 -19.88 9.19 -18.42
CA ASP A 56 -19.59 10.21 -19.44
C ASP A 56 -18.23 10.02 -20.13
N VAL A 57 -17.33 9.29 -19.46
CA VAL A 57 -15.95 9.01 -19.93
C VAL A 57 -15.83 7.58 -20.45
N SER A 58 -16.40 6.61 -19.74
CA SER A 58 -16.20 5.19 -20.01
C SER A 58 -17.49 4.40 -20.17
N LYS A 59 -17.63 3.70 -21.30
CA LYS A 59 -18.68 2.73 -21.55
C LYS A 59 -18.09 1.33 -21.58
N VAL A 60 -18.47 0.47 -20.63
CA VAL A 60 -17.88 -0.87 -20.46
C VAL A 60 -18.81 -1.99 -20.90
N LYS A 61 -18.23 -3.04 -21.49
CA LYS A 61 -18.93 -4.24 -21.95
C LYS A 61 -18.13 -5.50 -21.59
N SER A 62 -18.84 -6.59 -21.30
CA SER A 62 -18.22 -7.90 -21.12
C SER A 62 -17.78 -8.45 -22.48
N LEU A 63 -16.58 -9.01 -22.56
CA LEU A 63 -16.05 -9.54 -23.82
C LEU A 63 -16.82 -10.76 -24.33
N SER A 64 -17.50 -11.51 -23.46
CA SER A 64 -18.24 -12.72 -23.81
C SER A 64 -19.76 -12.61 -23.64
N LEU A 65 -20.23 -11.77 -22.71
CA LEU A 65 -21.64 -11.71 -22.33
C LEU A 65 -22.39 -10.53 -22.98
N SER A 66 -21.69 -9.52 -23.48
CA SER A 66 -22.32 -8.33 -24.05
C SER A 66 -22.37 -8.40 -25.58
N ARG A 67 -23.37 -7.75 -26.17
CA ARG A 67 -23.42 -7.51 -27.61
C ARG A 67 -22.45 -6.37 -27.97
N TRP A 68 -21.58 -6.65 -28.92
CA TRP A 68 -20.63 -5.69 -29.49
C TRP A 68 -21.06 -5.32 -30.91
N GLU A 69 -21.04 -4.04 -31.21
CA GLU A 69 -21.26 -3.53 -32.57
C GLU A 69 -19.93 -3.48 -33.33
N ASP A 70 -19.98 -3.59 -34.66
CA ASP A 70 -18.78 -3.68 -35.50
C ASP A 70 -17.80 -2.51 -35.30
N HIS A 71 -18.33 -1.28 -35.17
CA HIS A 71 -17.52 -0.09 -34.93
C HIS A 71 -16.82 -0.11 -33.56
N GLU A 72 -17.43 -0.73 -32.53
CA GLU A 72 -16.80 -0.88 -31.22
C GLU A 72 -15.67 -1.90 -31.28
N MET A 73 -15.88 -3.02 -32.00
CA MET A 73 -14.83 -4.03 -32.19
C MET A 73 -13.65 -3.46 -32.97
N GLN A 74 -13.92 -2.71 -34.04
CA GLN A 74 -12.89 -2.01 -34.80
C GLN A 74 -12.14 -1.01 -33.92
N PHE A 75 -12.86 -0.20 -33.13
CA PHE A 75 -12.24 0.74 -32.20
C PHE A 75 -11.35 0.03 -31.16
N MET A 76 -11.78 -1.10 -30.60
CA MET A 76 -10.94 -1.88 -29.68
C MET A 76 -9.69 -2.44 -30.37
N ALA A 77 -9.78 -2.88 -31.63
CA ALA A 77 -8.67 -3.43 -32.41
C ALA A 77 -7.66 -2.37 -32.86
N GLU A 78 -8.12 -1.15 -33.19
CA GLU A 78 -7.28 -0.01 -33.54
C GLU A 78 -6.62 0.64 -32.30
N ASN A 79 -7.16 0.37 -31.12
CA ASN A 79 -6.63 0.81 -29.84
C ASN A 79 -6.06 -0.38 -29.06
N GLY A 80 -6.16 -0.37 -27.74
CA GLY A 80 -5.56 -1.36 -26.85
C GLY A 80 -4.74 -0.72 -25.75
N ASN A 81 -4.40 -1.54 -24.77
CA ASN A 81 -3.83 -1.10 -23.50
C ASN A 81 -2.50 -0.37 -23.68
N GLU A 82 -1.61 -0.90 -24.52
CA GLU A 82 -0.29 -0.31 -24.74
C GLU A 82 -0.38 1.08 -25.41
N LEU A 83 -1.26 1.24 -26.40
CA LEU A 83 -1.48 2.54 -27.05
C LEU A 83 -2.12 3.54 -26.07
N MET A 84 -3.13 3.10 -25.32
CA MET A 84 -3.81 3.97 -24.36
C MET A 84 -2.93 4.33 -23.17
N LYS A 85 -2.02 3.45 -22.77
CA LYS A 85 -0.98 3.74 -21.77
C LYS A 85 -0.08 4.87 -22.24
N ARG A 86 0.40 4.86 -23.49
CA ARG A 86 1.21 5.95 -24.05
C ARG A 86 0.47 7.29 -24.09
N LYS A 87 -0.87 7.26 -24.16
CA LYS A 87 -1.72 8.45 -24.17
C LYS A 87 -2.03 8.98 -22.76
N TYR A 88 -2.58 8.11 -21.90
CA TYR A 88 -3.10 8.49 -20.59
C TYR A 88 -2.08 8.37 -19.46
N GLU A 89 -0.93 7.75 -19.71
CA GLU A 89 0.19 7.64 -18.77
C GLU A 89 1.48 8.28 -19.34
N ALA A 90 1.35 9.19 -20.31
CA ALA A 90 2.47 9.82 -21.01
C ALA A 90 3.46 10.53 -20.08
N ALA A 91 2.94 11.14 -19.00
CA ALA A 91 3.68 11.99 -18.08
C ALA A 91 3.45 11.62 -16.61
N VAL A 92 3.27 10.33 -16.29
CA VAL A 92 3.08 9.94 -14.87
C VAL A 92 4.35 10.25 -14.07
N PRO A 93 4.27 11.05 -12.99
CA PRO A 93 5.44 11.33 -12.17
C PRO A 93 6.02 10.07 -11.56
N VAL A 94 7.34 10.01 -11.44
CA VAL A 94 8.05 8.82 -10.98
C VAL A 94 7.68 8.42 -9.55
N TYR A 95 7.35 9.40 -8.70
CA TYR A 95 6.86 9.14 -7.35
C TYR A 95 5.39 8.71 -7.31
N TYR A 96 4.58 8.88 -8.35
CA TYR A 96 3.15 8.60 -8.30
C TYR A 96 2.90 7.10 -8.10
N TYR A 97 2.06 6.74 -7.12
CA TYR A 97 1.78 5.35 -6.84
C TYR A 97 0.82 4.75 -7.89
N LYS A 98 1.29 3.74 -8.63
CA LYS A 98 0.46 2.96 -9.55
C LYS A 98 -0.14 1.76 -8.82
N PRO A 99 -1.47 1.68 -8.63
CA PRO A 99 -2.09 0.59 -7.89
C PRO A 99 -2.06 -0.72 -8.66
N THR A 100 -2.06 -1.81 -7.90
CA THR A 100 -2.23 -3.18 -8.35
C THR A 100 -3.64 -3.68 -8.02
N HIS A 101 -4.00 -4.86 -8.50
CA HIS A 101 -5.27 -5.51 -8.18
C HIS A 101 -5.42 -5.88 -6.69
N LYS A 102 -4.33 -5.89 -5.92
CA LYS A 102 -4.32 -6.15 -4.47
C LYS A 102 -4.57 -4.89 -3.64
N ASP A 103 -4.48 -3.71 -4.26
CA ASP A 103 -4.68 -2.44 -3.57
C ASP A 103 -6.16 -2.15 -3.32
N CYS A 104 -6.40 -1.34 -2.28
CA CYS A 104 -7.73 -0.93 -1.88
C CYS A 104 -8.47 -0.16 -3.00
N GLN A 105 -9.81 -0.16 -2.91
CA GLN A 105 -10.67 0.43 -3.92
C GLN A 105 -10.34 1.91 -4.18
N VAL A 106 -10.07 2.72 -3.15
CA VAL A 106 -9.79 4.16 -3.31
C VAL A 106 -8.55 4.41 -4.17
N LEU A 107 -7.49 3.61 -4.03
CA LEU A 107 -6.27 3.75 -4.85
C LEU A 107 -6.57 3.42 -6.32
N ARG A 108 -7.26 2.30 -6.58
CA ARG A 108 -7.65 1.89 -7.94
C ARG A 108 -8.61 2.90 -8.58
N GLU A 109 -9.58 3.39 -7.83
CA GLU A 109 -10.56 4.37 -8.30
C GLU A 109 -9.90 5.69 -8.66
N GLN A 110 -9.07 6.25 -7.76
CA GLN A 110 -8.45 7.54 -8.02
C GLN A 110 -7.41 7.47 -9.13
N TRP A 111 -6.78 6.31 -9.36
CA TRP A 111 -5.93 6.08 -10.52
C TRP A 111 -6.72 6.10 -11.84
N ILE A 112 -7.85 5.38 -11.92
CA ILE A 112 -8.73 5.38 -13.09
C ILE A 112 -9.24 6.79 -13.40
N ARG A 113 -9.71 7.50 -12.37
CA ARG A 113 -10.18 8.89 -12.49
C ARG A 113 -9.05 9.85 -12.89
N ALA A 114 -7.84 9.70 -12.32
CA ALA A 114 -6.67 10.50 -12.69
C ALA A 114 -6.33 10.35 -14.18
N LYS A 115 -6.30 9.11 -14.68
CA LYS A 115 -6.00 8.81 -16.08
C LYS A 115 -7.05 9.33 -17.05
N TYR A 116 -8.31 8.96 -16.86
CA TYR A 116 -9.32 9.09 -17.92
C TYR A 116 -10.26 10.28 -17.73
N GLU A 117 -10.67 10.56 -16.49
CA GLU A 117 -11.61 11.64 -16.17
C GLU A 117 -10.88 12.99 -16.06
N ARG A 118 -9.83 13.04 -15.25
CA ARG A 118 -9.05 14.27 -14.98
C ARG A 118 -7.87 14.47 -15.94
N LYS A 119 -7.46 13.40 -16.64
CA LYS A 119 -6.39 13.40 -17.65
C LYS A 119 -5.10 14.03 -17.12
N GLU A 120 -4.75 13.69 -15.89
CA GLU A 120 -3.64 14.31 -15.16
C GLU A 120 -2.28 14.07 -15.83
N PHE A 121 -2.13 12.97 -16.56
CA PHE A 121 -0.83 12.52 -17.08
C PHE A 121 -0.72 12.53 -18.61
N CYS A 122 -1.62 13.20 -19.32
CA CYS A 122 -1.62 13.19 -20.79
C CYS A 122 -0.55 14.11 -21.42
N GLU A 123 -0.15 15.18 -20.72
CA GLU A 123 0.74 16.21 -21.26
C GLU A 123 1.99 16.37 -20.38
N PRO A 124 3.21 16.21 -20.94
CA PRO A 124 4.45 16.49 -20.23
C PRO A 124 4.55 17.97 -19.83
N GLY A 125 5.14 18.25 -18.66
CA GLY A 125 5.44 19.62 -18.23
C GLY A 125 4.29 20.39 -17.58
N ARG A 126 3.14 19.74 -17.35
CA ARG A 126 2.10 20.30 -16.48
C ARG A 126 2.57 20.23 -15.02
N ASN A 127 2.49 21.33 -14.28
CA ASN A 127 2.72 21.30 -12.84
C ASN A 127 1.69 20.37 -12.21
N PHE A 128 2.16 19.35 -11.49
CA PHE A 128 1.28 18.46 -10.77
C PHE A 128 0.86 19.11 -9.45
N THR A 129 -0.41 18.98 -9.08
CA THR A 129 -0.94 19.44 -7.77
C THR A 129 -0.16 18.90 -6.57
N TYR A 130 0.65 17.85 -6.78
CA TYR A 130 1.50 17.18 -5.79
C TYR A 130 2.82 17.91 -5.52
N GLU A 131 3.24 18.80 -6.42
CA GLU A 131 4.54 19.50 -6.41
C GLU A 131 4.38 21.00 -6.17
N GLU A 132 3.14 21.51 -6.09
CA GLU A 132 2.85 22.94 -5.91
C GLU A 132 2.94 23.36 -4.44
N GLY A 133 4.12 23.81 -4.03
CA GLY A 133 4.34 24.45 -2.74
C GLY A 133 4.02 23.56 -1.53
N PRO A 134 3.94 24.14 -0.31
CA PRO A 134 3.56 23.35 0.86
C PRO A 134 2.09 22.94 0.75
N ARG A 135 1.81 21.63 0.81
CA ARG A 135 0.43 21.14 0.86
C ARG A 135 -0.17 21.44 2.22
N ASP A 136 -1.24 22.22 2.25
CA ASP A 136 -1.94 22.64 3.45
C ASP A 136 -3.43 22.27 3.36
N GLY A 137 -3.94 21.56 4.35
CA GLY A 137 -5.32 21.10 4.33
C GLY A 137 -5.77 20.45 5.63
N LEU A 138 -7.08 20.27 5.74
CA LEU A 138 -7.71 19.62 6.88
C LEU A 138 -7.84 18.12 6.63
N LEU A 139 -7.46 17.31 7.61
CA LEU A 139 -7.69 15.87 7.62
C LEU A 139 -8.35 15.44 8.93
N MET A 140 -9.23 14.45 8.85
CA MET A 140 -9.82 13.83 10.03
C MET A 140 -8.80 12.89 10.65
N LYS A 141 -8.32 13.23 11.85
CA LYS A 141 -7.27 12.50 12.53
C LYS A 141 -7.80 11.83 13.80
N ARG A 142 -7.52 10.54 13.96
CA ARG A 142 -7.80 9.79 15.17
C ARG A 142 -7.01 10.34 16.36
N GLY A 143 -7.68 10.60 17.47
CA GLY A 143 -7.07 10.90 18.77
C GLY A 143 -6.29 9.71 19.30
N ARG A 144 -5.31 9.97 20.18
CA ARG A 144 -4.40 8.93 20.69
C ARG A 144 -5.14 7.87 21.51
N ASP A 145 -5.97 8.31 22.45
CA ASP A 145 -6.52 7.42 23.49
C ASP A 145 -8.06 7.40 23.49
N ASN A 146 -8.72 8.40 22.90
CA ASN A 146 -10.18 8.54 22.94
C ASN A 146 -10.90 7.91 21.74
N GLY A 147 -10.14 7.47 20.73
CA GLY A 147 -10.69 6.89 19.50
C GLY A 147 -11.57 7.81 18.65
N GLN A 148 -11.61 9.12 18.92
CA GLN A 148 -12.40 10.06 18.12
C GLN A 148 -11.58 10.61 16.96
N PHE A 149 -12.19 10.74 15.79
CA PHE A 149 -11.61 11.48 14.69
C PHE A 149 -12.00 12.96 14.80
N LEU A 150 -11.00 13.83 14.74
CA LEU A 150 -11.21 15.28 14.80
C LEU A 150 -10.45 15.94 13.66
N SER A 151 -11.04 17.02 13.11
CA SER A 151 -10.42 17.79 12.03
C SER A 151 -9.14 18.47 12.52
N ARG A 152 -8.04 18.27 11.78
CA ARG A 152 -6.71 18.81 12.08
C ARG A 152 -6.10 19.37 10.81
N ARG A 153 -5.47 20.54 10.91
CA ARG A 153 -4.71 21.11 9.79
C ARG A 153 -3.37 20.39 9.70
N PHE A 154 -3.03 19.92 8.50
CA PHE A 154 -1.75 19.34 8.15
C PHE A 154 -1.04 20.25 7.16
N VAL A 155 0.28 20.35 7.29
CA VAL A 155 1.13 21.09 6.38
C VAL A 155 2.31 20.20 6.03
N LEU A 156 2.42 19.78 4.77
CA LEU A 156 3.57 19.08 4.21
C LEU A 156 4.47 20.10 3.52
N SER A 157 5.72 20.20 3.95
CA SER A 157 6.70 21.14 3.43
C SER A 157 7.87 20.38 2.82
N GLU A 158 8.06 20.54 1.51
CA GLU A 158 9.23 20.00 0.79
C GLU A 158 10.51 20.67 1.28
N LEU A 159 10.52 22.01 1.34
CA LEU A 159 11.66 22.81 1.77
C LEU A 159 12.17 22.42 3.16
N GLU A 160 11.26 22.16 4.09
CA GLU A 160 11.63 21.76 5.46
C GLU A 160 11.77 20.23 5.61
N GLY A 161 11.35 19.44 4.62
CA GLY A 161 11.30 17.98 4.70
C GLY A 161 10.39 17.46 5.83
N THR A 162 9.31 18.17 6.16
CA THR A 162 8.46 17.85 7.32
C THR A 162 6.97 17.79 7.00
N LEU A 163 6.27 16.91 7.70
CA LEU A 163 4.83 16.90 7.85
C LEU A 163 4.49 17.41 9.25
N LYS A 164 3.82 18.56 9.31
CA LYS A 164 3.37 19.19 10.54
C LYS A 164 1.86 19.00 10.67
N TYR A 165 1.38 18.89 11.91
CA TYR A 165 -0.06 19.01 12.14
C TYR A 165 -0.37 19.90 13.34
N PHE A 166 -1.51 20.56 13.27
CA PHE A 166 -1.99 21.54 14.22
C PHE A 166 -3.31 21.07 14.83
N THR A 167 -3.53 21.36 16.11
CA THR A 167 -4.79 20.97 16.79
C THR A 167 -6.01 21.73 16.26
N LYS A 168 -5.79 22.94 15.74
CA LYS A 168 -6.78 23.85 15.14
C LYS A 168 -6.16 24.56 13.93
N TYR A 169 -6.98 25.15 13.08
CA TYR A 169 -6.52 25.81 11.84
C TYR A 169 -5.65 27.06 12.11
N ASP A 170 -6.01 27.83 13.13
CA ASP A 170 -5.42 29.09 13.57
C ASP A 170 -4.27 28.93 14.58
N ALA A 171 -3.90 27.69 14.93
CA ALA A 171 -2.84 27.46 15.90
C ALA A 171 -1.48 27.91 15.34
N LYS A 172 -0.77 28.73 16.13
CA LYS A 172 0.55 29.28 15.75
C LYS A 172 1.67 28.23 15.75
N GLU A 173 1.56 27.23 16.63
CA GLU A 173 2.58 26.20 16.81
C GLU A 173 2.05 24.81 16.44
N PRO A 174 2.86 23.98 15.75
CA PRO A 174 2.47 22.63 15.41
C PRO A 174 2.42 21.76 16.66
N LYS A 175 1.43 20.87 16.72
CA LYS A 175 1.34 19.86 17.78
C LYS A 175 2.39 18.77 17.62
N ALA A 176 2.78 18.49 16.38
CA ALA A 176 3.93 17.66 16.06
C ALA A 176 4.57 18.12 14.74
N VAL A 177 5.88 17.96 14.66
CA VAL A 177 6.70 18.11 13.45
C VAL A 177 7.32 16.75 13.18
N ILE A 178 7.02 16.17 12.02
CA ILE A 178 7.44 14.80 11.67
C ILE A 178 8.34 14.91 10.45
N LYS A 179 9.55 14.32 10.50
CA LYS A 179 10.44 14.29 9.34
C LYS A 179 9.93 13.29 8.31
N VAL A 180 9.81 13.73 7.06
CA VAL A 180 9.17 12.95 5.99
C VAL A 180 9.98 11.71 5.61
N ASP A 181 11.29 11.75 5.75
CA ASP A 181 12.20 10.61 5.53
C ASP A 181 12.00 9.45 6.52
N THR A 182 11.40 9.73 7.68
CA THR A 182 11.07 8.71 8.69
C THR A 182 9.64 8.19 8.60
N ILE A 183 8.82 8.77 7.71
CA ILE A 183 7.42 8.38 7.56
C ILE A 183 7.31 7.13 6.68
N ASN A 184 6.39 6.23 7.05
CA ASN A 184 5.72 5.37 6.09
C ASN A 184 4.22 5.72 6.05
N ALA A 185 3.61 5.63 4.87
CA ALA A 185 2.18 5.84 4.69
C ALA A 185 1.59 4.67 3.92
N THR A 186 0.51 4.07 4.41
CA THR A 186 -0.15 2.91 3.80
C THR A 186 -1.65 3.02 3.98
N PHE A 187 -2.43 2.80 2.91
CA PHE A 187 -3.88 2.78 3.01
C PHE A 187 -4.33 1.55 3.80
N GLN A 188 -5.24 1.77 4.76
CA GLN A 188 -5.68 0.78 5.75
C GLN A 188 -7.19 0.90 6.02
N PRO A 189 -8.04 0.86 4.97
CA PRO A 189 -9.44 1.25 5.09
C PRO A 189 -10.25 0.34 6.02
N GLU A 190 -10.03 -0.97 5.94
CA GLU A 190 -10.72 -1.95 6.79
C GLU A 190 -10.35 -1.78 8.26
N LYS A 191 -9.05 -1.67 8.57
CA LYS A 191 -8.54 -1.45 9.92
C LYS A 191 -9.07 -0.15 10.53
N ILE A 192 -9.13 0.91 9.72
CA ILE A 192 -9.55 2.25 10.16
C ILE A 192 -11.08 2.36 10.22
N GLY A 193 -11.82 1.52 9.49
CA GLY A 193 -13.27 1.62 9.36
C GLY A 193 -13.71 2.78 8.45
N ASN A 194 -12.87 3.17 7.48
CA ASN A 194 -13.18 4.23 6.52
C ASN A 194 -12.54 3.91 5.16
N PRO A 195 -13.28 4.03 4.02
CA PRO A 195 -12.77 3.67 2.69
C PRO A 195 -11.54 4.49 2.26
N ASN A 196 -11.36 5.67 2.85
CA ASN A 196 -10.27 6.61 2.60
C ASN A 196 -9.24 6.62 3.75
N GLY A 197 -9.23 5.58 4.59
CA GLY A 197 -8.34 5.48 5.74
C GLY A 197 -6.88 5.30 5.34
N LEU A 198 -6.02 6.22 5.79
CA LEU A 198 -4.57 6.19 5.63
C LEU A 198 -3.89 6.06 7.00
N GLN A 199 -2.99 5.09 7.14
CA GLN A 199 -2.12 4.94 8.29
C GLN A 199 -0.75 5.54 7.97
N ILE A 200 -0.36 6.53 8.77
CA ILE A 200 1.00 7.09 8.78
C ILE A 200 1.73 6.52 10.00
N THR A 201 2.89 5.93 9.78
CA THR A 201 3.80 5.51 10.85
C THR A 201 5.09 6.32 10.80
N TYR A 202 5.62 6.67 11.97
CA TYR A 202 6.89 7.39 12.09
C TYR A 202 7.54 7.07 13.43
N LEU A 203 8.84 7.24 13.53
CA LEU A 203 9.55 7.07 14.79
C LEU A 203 9.36 8.29 15.69
N LYS A 204 8.96 8.05 16.93
CA LYS A 204 8.87 9.04 17.99
C LYS A 204 9.49 8.47 19.26
N ASP A 205 10.53 9.13 19.78
CA ASP A 205 11.23 8.71 20.99
C ASP A 205 11.68 7.24 20.89
N TYR A 206 12.25 6.86 19.75
CA TYR A 206 12.68 5.49 19.39
C TYR A 206 11.58 4.43 19.24
N SER A 207 10.30 4.79 19.42
CA SER A 207 9.17 3.88 19.21
C SER A 207 8.34 4.27 17.99
N THR A 208 7.81 3.27 17.29
CA THR A 208 6.91 3.49 16.15
C THR A 208 5.57 4.03 16.63
N ARG A 209 5.22 5.22 16.12
CA ARG A 209 3.95 5.91 16.36
C ARG A 209 3.03 5.76 15.16
N ASN A 210 1.86 5.17 15.39
CA ASN A 210 0.75 5.17 14.44
C ASN A 210 -0.06 6.47 14.50
N MET A 211 -0.39 6.98 13.32
CA MET A 211 -1.34 8.06 13.10
C MET A 211 -2.34 7.62 12.03
N PHE A 212 -3.61 7.57 12.41
CA PHE A 212 -4.70 7.20 11.51
C PHE A 212 -5.44 8.46 11.06
N ILE A 213 -5.55 8.66 9.76
CA ILE A 213 -6.18 9.82 9.14
C ILE A 213 -7.08 9.40 7.98
N TYR A 214 -8.03 10.24 7.63
CA TYR A 214 -8.79 10.13 6.38
C TYR A 214 -9.23 11.51 5.89
N HIS A 215 -9.70 11.54 4.66
CA HIS A 215 -10.48 12.65 4.11
C HIS A 215 -11.77 12.10 3.50
N GLU A 216 -12.86 12.88 3.51
CA GLU A 216 -14.15 12.43 2.95
C GLU A 216 -14.08 12.26 1.43
N ASN A 217 -13.35 13.16 0.77
CA ASN A 217 -13.00 13.02 -0.65
C ASN A 217 -11.78 12.09 -0.84
N GLY A 218 -11.97 11.01 -1.60
CA GLY A 218 -10.92 10.04 -1.93
C GLY A 218 -9.77 10.64 -2.74
N LYS A 219 -10.04 11.61 -3.62
CA LYS A 219 -8.99 12.31 -4.37
C LYS A 219 -8.03 13.00 -3.42
N GLU A 220 -8.56 13.77 -2.46
CA GLU A 220 -7.71 14.53 -1.54
C GLU A 220 -6.79 13.64 -0.71
N ILE A 221 -7.26 12.50 -0.20
CA ILE A 221 -6.38 11.62 0.59
C ILE A 221 -5.32 10.93 -0.28
N VAL A 222 -5.66 10.57 -1.52
CA VAL A 222 -4.68 10.00 -2.48
C VAL A 222 -3.68 11.07 -2.91
N ASP A 223 -4.10 12.32 -3.01
CA ASP A 223 -3.23 13.44 -3.29
C ASP A 223 -2.24 13.70 -2.14
N TRP A 224 -2.71 13.65 -0.89
CA TRP A 224 -1.83 13.69 0.29
C TRP A 224 -0.79 12.56 0.26
N PHE A 225 -1.22 11.35 -0.06
CA PHE A 225 -0.34 10.19 -0.16
C PHE A 225 0.74 10.37 -1.24
N ASN A 226 0.37 10.79 -2.45
CA ASN A 226 1.34 11.04 -3.52
C ASN A 226 2.23 12.26 -3.26
N SER A 227 1.74 13.28 -2.55
CA SER A 227 2.56 14.43 -2.14
C SER A 227 3.63 14.01 -1.12
N ILE A 228 3.29 13.15 -0.16
CA ILE A 228 4.27 12.56 0.77
C ILE A 228 5.35 11.81 -0.01
N ARG A 229 4.94 10.99 -0.99
CA ARG A 229 5.87 10.26 -1.87
C ARG A 229 6.77 11.18 -2.68
N ALA A 230 6.26 12.31 -3.18
CA ALA A 230 7.04 13.32 -3.90
C ALA A 230 8.15 13.91 -3.02
N VAL A 231 7.80 14.37 -1.82
CA VAL A 231 8.76 14.93 -0.86
C VAL A 231 9.79 13.89 -0.40
N GLN A 232 9.37 12.63 -0.19
CA GLN A 232 10.29 11.53 0.10
C GLN A 232 11.29 11.30 -1.05
N LEU A 233 10.82 11.33 -2.30
CA LEU A 233 11.70 11.13 -3.45
C LEU A 233 12.71 12.27 -3.57
N HIS A 234 12.27 13.52 -3.38
CA HIS A 234 13.15 14.68 -3.33
C HIS A 234 14.24 14.48 -2.28
N TYR A 235 13.87 14.15 -1.04
CA TYR A 235 14.82 13.92 0.03
C TYR A 235 15.80 12.80 -0.28
N LEU A 236 15.32 11.67 -0.81
CA LEU A 236 16.19 10.54 -1.17
C LEU A 236 17.16 10.88 -2.29
N LYS A 237 16.75 11.68 -3.29
CA LYS A 237 17.66 12.15 -4.36
C LYS A 237 18.78 13.03 -3.80
N VAL A 238 18.48 13.88 -2.82
CA VAL A 238 19.48 14.71 -2.14
C VAL A 238 20.41 13.85 -1.27
N ALA A 239 19.86 12.89 -0.52
CA ALA A 239 20.63 12.01 0.35
C ALA A 239 21.49 10.99 -0.41
N PHE A 240 21.07 10.58 -1.62
CA PHE A 240 21.72 9.57 -2.45
C PHE A 240 21.85 10.05 -3.91
N PRO A 241 22.73 11.04 -4.20
CA PRO A 241 22.80 11.68 -5.52
C PRO A 241 23.21 10.76 -6.67
N GLY A 242 23.79 9.60 -6.37
CA GLY A 242 24.14 8.58 -7.37
C GLY A 242 23.08 7.48 -7.57
N ALA A 243 21.99 7.49 -6.79
CA ALA A 243 20.95 6.48 -6.90
C ALA A 243 19.96 6.82 -8.02
N THR A 244 19.58 5.80 -8.77
CA THR A 244 18.57 5.88 -9.82
C THR A 244 17.17 5.91 -9.23
N ASP A 245 16.21 6.45 -9.99
CA ASP A 245 14.80 6.43 -9.60
C ASP A 245 14.29 5.00 -9.33
N ALA A 246 14.75 4.00 -10.09
CA ALA A 246 14.39 2.60 -9.90
C ALA A 246 14.84 2.06 -8.53
N GLU A 247 15.95 2.56 -7.98
CA GLU A 247 16.45 2.18 -6.66
C GLU A 247 15.74 2.95 -5.51
N LEU A 248 15.23 4.15 -5.79
CA LEU A 248 14.63 5.04 -4.79
C LEU A 248 13.11 4.87 -4.65
N VAL A 249 12.38 4.69 -5.75
CA VAL A 249 10.91 4.57 -5.74
C VAL A 249 10.38 3.47 -4.79
N PRO A 250 11.00 2.27 -4.72
CA PRO A 250 10.57 1.24 -3.77
C PRO A 250 10.74 1.64 -2.29
N LYS A 251 11.51 2.69 -1.98
CA LYS A 251 11.80 3.15 -0.62
C LYS A 251 10.88 4.25 -0.10
N LEU A 252 9.99 4.80 -0.94
CA LEU A 252 9.10 5.92 -0.60
C LEU A 252 8.08 5.52 0.48
N THR A 253 6.93 5.03 0.03
CA THR A 253 5.89 4.43 0.88
C THR A 253 5.79 2.95 0.58
N ARG A 254 5.47 2.16 1.60
CA ARG A 254 5.43 0.71 1.53
C ARG A 254 4.23 0.15 2.28
N ASN A 255 3.62 -0.86 1.69
CA ASN A 255 2.61 -1.67 2.35
C ASN A 255 3.30 -2.61 3.36
N PHE A 256 2.58 -2.98 4.40
CA PHE A 256 3.07 -4.00 5.33
C PHE A 256 3.08 -5.37 4.64
N LEU A 257 4.10 -6.18 4.94
CA LEU A 257 4.27 -7.51 4.33
C LEU A 257 3.15 -8.45 4.76
N LYS A 258 2.78 -8.41 6.04
CA LYS A 258 1.60 -9.07 6.60
C LYS A 258 1.19 -8.42 7.89
N GLU A 259 -0.11 -8.49 8.16
CA GLU A 259 -0.69 -8.14 9.44
C GLU A 259 -1.66 -9.22 9.86
N GLY A 260 -1.91 -9.31 11.16
CA GLY A 260 -2.86 -10.28 11.68
C GLY A 260 -2.66 -10.53 13.17
N TYR A 261 -3.61 -11.24 13.76
CA TYR A 261 -3.47 -11.66 15.15
C TYR A 261 -2.55 -12.88 15.27
N MET A 262 -1.69 -12.87 16.29
CA MET A 262 -0.99 -14.03 16.84
C MET A 262 -1.09 -13.95 18.36
N GLU A 263 -0.95 -15.06 19.09
CA GLU A 263 -0.64 -14.99 20.52
C GLU A 263 0.87 -14.99 20.72
N LYS A 264 1.33 -14.34 21.80
CA LYS A 264 2.74 -14.37 22.21
C LYS A 264 2.90 -14.56 23.71
N THR A 265 3.97 -15.22 24.12
CA THR A 265 4.41 -15.27 25.53
C THR A 265 5.50 -14.23 25.82
N GLY A 266 5.95 -14.15 27.07
CA GLY A 266 7.01 -13.27 27.53
C GLY A 266 8.41 -13.88 27.33
N PRO A 267 9.47 -13.16 27.74
CA PRO A 267 10.85 -13.58 27.52
C PRO A 267 11.22 -14.90 28.22
N ARG A 268 10.54 -15.25 29.32
CA ARG A 268 10.82 -16.51 30.05
C ARG A 268 10.05 -17.70 29.48
N GLN A 269 9.13 -17.47 28.54
CA GLN A 269 8.29 -18.49 27.90
C GLN A 269 7.40 -19.29 28.88
N THR A 270 7.29 -18.78 30.11
CA THR A 270 6.42 -19.33 31.17
C THR A 270 5.25 -18.40 31.45
N GLU A 271 5.31 -17.15 30.99
CA GLU A 271 4.21 -16.21 31.06
C GLU A 271 3.03 -16.66 30.18
N GLY A 272 1.82 -16.27 30.57
CA GLY A 272 0.62 -16.53 29.78
C GLY A 272 0.71 -15.94 28.36
N PHE A 273 0.32 -16.74 27.37
CA PHE A 273 0.14 -16.25 26.01
C PHE A 273 -0.93 -15.16 25.95
N LYS A 274 -0.67 -14.11 25.15
CA LYS A 274 -1.60 -12.99 24.96
C LYS A 274 -1.78 -12.72 23.47
N LYS A 275 -3.04 -12.68 23.02
CA LYS A 275 -3.41 -12.24 21.67
C LYS A 275 -2.96 -10.80 21.41
N ARG A 276 -2.28 -10.56 20.29
CA ARG A 276 -1.77 -9.25 19.86
C ARG A 276 -1.96 -9.11 18.36
N TRP A 277 -2.21 -7.88 17.90
CA TRP A 277 -2.16 -7.55 16.48
C TRP A 277 -0.70 -7.35 16.08
N PHE A 278 -0.22 -8.10 15.08
CA PHE A 278 1.13 -7.97 14.56
C PHE A 278 1.12 -7.26 13.21
N THR A 279 2.15 -6.47 12.98
CA THR A 279 2.42 -5.78 11.72
C THR A 279 3.88 -6.01 11.36
N LEU A 280 4.14 -6.65 10.22
CA LEU A 280 5.48 -6.82 9.68
C LEU A 280 5.76 -5.74 8.63
N ASP A 281 6.58 -4.76 9.01
CA ASP A 281 7.05 -3.68 8.15
C ASP A 281 8.53 -3.90 7.81
N GLN A 282 8.79 -4.48 6.63
CA GLN A 282 10.14 -4.93 6.23
C GLN A 282 10.76 -5.84 7.30
N ARG A 283 11.82 -5.39 7.97
CA ARG A 283 12.52 -6.09 9.05
C ARG A 283 11.98 -5.79 10.45
N ARG A 284 10.92 -5.00 10.58
CA ARG A 284 10.36 -4.59 11.87
C ARG A 284 9.03 -5.30 12.12
N LEU A 285 9.04 -6.24 13.04
CA LEU A 285 7.82 -6.89 13.54
C LEU A 285 7.32 -6.15 14.78
N MET A 286 6.20 -5.45 14.64
CA MET A 286 5.56 -4.70 15.72
C MET A 286 4.35 -5.46 16.25
N TYR A 287 4.06 -5.36 17.55
CA TYR A 287 2.84 -5.93 18.12
C TYR A 287 2.07 -4.97 19.01
N PHE A 288 0.74 -4.98 18.88
CA PHE A 288 -0.19 -4.04 19.50
C PHE A 288 -1.27 -4.78 20.31
N LYS A 289 -1.90 -4.10 21.27
CA LYS A 289 -3.05 -4.67 21.97
C LYS A 289 -4.28 -4.59 21.05
N ASP A 290 -4.45 -3.45 20.41
CA ASP A 290 -5.49 -3.17 19.43
C ASP A 290 -4.85 -2.69 18.10
N PRO A 291 -5.39 -3.04 16.92
CA PRO A 291 -4.83 -2.60 15.62
C PRO A 291 -4.75 -1.08 15.47
N LEU A 292 -5.59 -0.32 16.18
CA LEU A 292 -5.62 1.14 16.17
C LEU A 292 -4.86 1.78 17.34
N ASP A 293 -4.07 1.00 18.09
CA ASP A 293 -3.19 1.53 19.11
C ASP A 293 -2.19 2.52 18.51
N ALA A 294 -1.99 3.64 19.21
CA ALA A 294 -1.04 4.65 18.81
C ALA A 294 0.42 4.18 18.85
N PHE A 295 0.78 3.27 19.76
CA PHE A 295 2.15 2.80 19.93
C PHE A 295 2.19 1.29 20.07
N ALA A 296 3.26 0.69 19.54
CA ALA A 296 3.51 -0.73 19.73
C ALA A 296 3.73 -1.05 21.22
N LYS A 297 3.32 -2.25 21.63
CA LYS A 297 3.68 -2.83 22.94
C LYS A 297 5.10 -3.39 22.94
N GLY A 298 5.66 -3.59 21.76
CA GLY A 298 7.05 -3.90 21.54
C GLY A 298 7.30 -4.15 20.06
N GLU A 299 8.57 -4.13 19.72
CA GLU A 299 9.06 -4.19 18.35
C GLU A 299 10.20 -5.19 18.32
N VAL A 300 10.35 -5.90 17.21
CA VAL A 300 11.40 -6.90 17.01
C VAL A 300 12.05 -6.61 15.68
N PHE A 301 13.36 -6.43 15.67
CA PHE A 301 14.14 -6.39 14.45
C PHE A 301 14.39 -7.82 13.95
N LEU A 302 14.21 -8.04 12.65
CA LEU A 302 14.46 -9.31 11.97
C LEU A 302 15.70 -9.13 11.07
N GLY A 303 16.86 -9.46 11.62
CA GLY A 303 18.13 -9.46 10.89
C GLY A 303 18.24 -10.64 9.92
N SER A 304 19.45 -10.88 9.41
CA SER A 304 19.70 -11.99 8.50
C SER A 304 20.15 -13.26 9.21
N ARG A 305 20.08 -14.41 8.52
CA ARG A 305 20.54 -15.69 9.06
C ARG A 305 22.00 -15.67 9.51
N ASP A 306 22.84 -14.97 8.75
CA ASP A 306 24.27 -14.86 9.05
C ASP A 306 24.53 -14.14 10.39
N HIS A 307 23.55 -13.41 10.91
CA HIS A 307 23.61 -12.70 12.18
C HIS A 307 22.80 -13.42 13.28
N GLY A 308 22.53 -14.72 13.13
CA GLY A 308 21.88 -15.51 14.19
C GLY A 308 20.36 -15.40 14.25
N TYR A 309 19.72 -14.85 13.22
CA TYR A 309 18.27 -14.84 13.08
C TYR A 309 17.76 -16.11 12.40
N ASN A 310 16.70 -16.70 12.94
CA ASN A 310 16.08 -17.86 12.31
C ASN A 310 14.59 -17.93 12.65
N VAL A 311 13.82 -18.64 11.83
CA VAL A 311 12.41 -18.94 12.10
C VAL A 311 12.16 -20.43 11.92
N SER A 312 11.39 -21.02 12.83
CA SER A 312 10.97 -22.41 12.74
C SER A 312 9.50 -22.58 13.16
N THR A 313 8.87 -23.62 12.65
CA THR A 313 7.56 -24.07 13.15
C THR A 313 7.73 -24.81 14.47
N GLY A 314 6.68 -24.79 15.30
CA GLY A 314 6.69 -25.42 16.61
C GLY A 314 7.23 -24.52 17.72
N PHE A 315 7.65 -25.14 18.83
CA PHE A 315 7.97 -24.48 20.09
C PHE A 315 9.34 -24.94 20.61
N PRO A 316 10.12 -24.07 21.28
CA PRO A 316 11.30 -24.50 22.02
C PRO A 316 10.95 -25.53 23.11
N PRO A 317 11.86 -26.46 23.43
CA PRO A 317 11.68 -27.37 24.57
C PRO A 317 11.40 -26.60 25.87
N GLY A 318 10.42 -27.06 26.65
CA GLY A 318 10.05 -26.44 27.93
C GLY A 318 9.08 -25.25 27.84
N THR A 319 8.61 -24.87 26.65
CA THR A 319 7.60 -23.81 26.50
C THR A 319 6.28 -24.20 27.17
N HIS A 320 5.76 -23.34 28.05
CA HIS A 320 4.45 -23.53 28.67
C HIS A 320 3.33 -23.19 27.68
N ARG A 321 2.65 -24.21 27.15
CA ARG A 321 1.57 -24.07 26.17
C ARG A 321 0.22 -23.79 26.84
N ASN A 322 0.06 -22.58 27.37
CA ASN A 322 -1.19 -22.11 27.98
C ASN A 322 -1.98 -21.12 27.10
N GLY A 323 -1.61 -21.01 25.82
CA GLY A 323 -2.36 -20.25 24.80
C GLY A 323 -3.54 -21.04 24.25
N ALA A 324 -4.49 -20.33 23.63
CA ALA A 324 -5.63 -20.95 22.97
C ALA A 324 -5.25 -21.57 21.62
N TRP A 325 -4.25 -21.01 20.96
CA TRP A 325 -3.87 -21.35 19.59
C TRP A 325 -2.70 -22.34 19.53
N GLN A 326 -2.73 -23.27 18.56
CA GLN A 326 -1.86 -24.46 18.56
C GLN A 326 -0.70 -24.38 17.54
N HIS A 327 -0.81 -23.54 16.52
CA HIS A 327 0.17 -23.50 15.42
C HIS A 327 1.35 -22.59 15.79
N GLY A 328 2.38 -23.17 16.40
CA GLY A 328 3.53 -22.45 16.96
C GLY A 328 4.53 -21.89 15.93
N VAL A 329 4.99 -20.66 16.12
CA VAL A 329 6.09 -20.04 15.36
C VAL A 329 7.14 -19.58 16.34
N THR A 330 8.39 -19.97 16.09
CA THR A 330 9.53 -19.55 16.91
C THR A 330 10.47 -18.70 16.07
N ILE A 331 10.71 -17.46 16.50
CA ILE A 331 11.76 -16.60 15.95
C ILE A 331 12.93 -16.60 16.91
N GLN A 332 14.09 -17.04 16.43
CA GLN A 332 15.37 -16.89 17.11
C GLN A 332 15.99 -15.55 16.71
N THR A 333 16.48 -14.82 17.71
CA THR A 333 17.34 -13.64 17.56
C THR A 333 18.62 -13.88 18.39
N PRO A 334 19.70 -13.09 18.20
CA PRO A 334 20.91 -13.20 19.02
C PRO A 334 20.65 -13.15 20.54
N ASP A 335 19.70 -12.31 20.95
CA ASP A 335 19.46 -12.06 22.38
C ASP A 335 18.44 -13.01 23.00
N ARG A 336 17.44 -13.45 22.23
CA ARG A 336 16.36 -14.30 22.75
C ARG A 336 15.55 -15.03 21.67
N TYR A 337 14.75 -15.97 22.14
CA TYR A 337 13.67 -16.58 21.36
C TYR A 337 12.34 -15.86 21.60
N PHE A 338 11.63 -15.58 20.52
CA PHE A 338 10.24 -15.15 20.53
C PHE A 338 9.36 -16.31 20.10
N VAL A 339 8.32 -16.57 20.89
CA VAL A 339 7.40 -17.69 20.65
C VAL A 339 5.99 -17.15 20.45
N PHE A 340 5.42 -17.51 19.31
CA PHE A 340 4.08 -17.12 18.87
C PHE A 340 3.21 -18.33 18.57
N THR A 341 1.90 -18.13 18.54
CA THR A 341 0.93 -19.12 18.04
C THR A 341 -0.05 -18.46 17.09
N CYS A 342 -0.46 -19.20 16.05
CA CYS A 342 -1.47 -18.79 15.08
C CYS A 342 -2.74 -19.65 15.24
N GLU A 343 -3.88 -19.07 14.90
CA GLU A 343 -5.19 -19.74 14.97
C GLU A 343 -5.32 -20.86 13.95
N MET A 344 -4.84 -20.62 12.72
CA MET A 344 -4.89 -21.56 11.60
C MET A 344 -3.48 -21.93 11.13
N GLU A 345 -3.34 -23.13 10.59
CA GLU A 345 -2.09 -23.61 9.99
C GLU A 345 -1.70 -22.76 8.76
N SER A 346 -2.68 -22.34 7.95
CA SER A 346 -2.43 -21.48 6.80
C SER A 346 -1.79 -20.16 7.19
N ASP A 347 -2.26 -19.51 8.27
CA ASP A 347 -1.67 -18.28 8.79
C ASP A 347 -0.23 -18.50 9.28
N GLN A 348 0.02 -19.62 9.96
CA GLN A 348 1.37 -20.00 10.40
C GLN A 348 2.31 -20.15 9.20
N GLN A 349 1.89 -20.88 8.17
CA GLN A 349 2.69 -21.10 6.96
C GLN A 349 3.00 -19.78 6.24
N GLU A 350 2.03 -18.87 6.14
CA GLU A 350 2.24 -17.55 5.55
C GLU A 350 3.21 -16.68 6.37
N TRP A 351 3.03 -16.62 7.69
CA TRP A 351 3.95 -15.88 8.57
C TRP A 351 5.38 -16.42 8.47
N VAL A 352 5.55 -17.74 8.56
CA VAL A 352 6.87 -18.39 8.45
C VAL A 352 7.50 -18.14 7.09
N LYS A 353 6.73 -18.23 6.00
CA LYS A 353 7.21 -17.91 4.64
C LYS A 353 7.79 -16.50 4.58
N LEU A 354 7.03 -15.50 5.05
CA LEU A 354 7.46 -14.10 5.02
C LEU A 354 8.66 -13.83 5.93
N PHE A 355 8.72 -14.45 7.11
CA PHE A 355 9.89 -14.34 7.98
C PHE A 355 11.14 -14.92 7.33
N ASN A 356 11.03 -16.07 6.64
CA ASN A 356 12.14 -16.62 5.86
C ASN A 356 12.57 -15.66 4.76
N GLU A 357 11.64 -15.15 3.94
CA GLU A 357 11.95 -14.19 2.87
C GLU A 357 12.70 -12.94 3.39
N VAL A 358 12.31 -12.42 4.55
CA VAL A 358 12.99 -11.29 5.21
C VAL A 358 14.38 -11.66 5.71
N MET A 359 14.55 -12.82 6.35
CA MET A 359 15.83 -13.26 6.92
C MET A 359 16.83 -13.73 5.85
N ASP A 360 16.33 -14.17 4.69
CA ASP A 360 17.13 -14.60 3.53
C ASP A 360 17.58 -13.41 2.67
N ALA A 361 16.86 -12.28 2.73
CA ALA A 361 17.25 -11.07 2.02
C ALA A 361 18.54 -10.46 2.62
N PRO A 362 19.46 -9.93 1.79
CA PRO A 362 20.63 -9.22 2.29
C PRO A 362 20.22 -7.95 3.05
N MET A 363 20.99 -7.59 4.08
CA MET A 363 20.81 -6.32 4.79
C MET A 363 21.56 -5.19 4.09
N SER A 364 20.93 -4.03 3.98
CA SER A 364 21.55 -2.79 3.54
C SER A 364 22.41 -2.17 4.66
N PRO A 365 23.38 -1.30 4.32
CA PRO A 365 24.20 -0.59 5.33
C PRO A 365 23.39 0.14 6.42
N GLN A 366 22.23 0.67 6.05
CA GLN A 366 21.32 1.37 6.97
C GLN A 366 20.62 0.40 7.93
N GLU A 367 20.33 -0.83 7.48
CA GLU A 367 19.71 -1.86 8.33
C GLU A 367 20.70 -2.41 9.36
N TYR A 368 21.98 -2.56 9.00
CA TYR A 368 23.03 -2.91 9.96
C TYR A 368 23.13 -1.89 11.10
N THR A 369 23.04 -0.59 10.77
CA THR A 369 23.05 0.47 11.80
C THR A 369 21.83 0.37 12.72
N ARG A 370 20.67 -0.02 12.19
CA ARG A 370 19.43 -0.18 12.96
C ARG A 370 19.50 -1.39 13.89
N GLU A 371 20.07 -2.50 13.44
CA GLU A 371 20.29 -3.71 14.24
C GLU A 371 21.08 -3.41 15.52
N THR A 372 22.15 -2.61 15.41
CA THR A 372 23.00 -2.25 16.58
C THR A 372 22.26 -1.38 17.62
N THR A 373 21.14 -0.78 17.23
CA THR A 373 20.32 0.11 18.08
C THR A 373 19.01 -0.53 18.53
N ALA A 374 18.72 -1.76 18.09
CA ALA A 374 17.41 -2.41 18.22
C ALA A 374 17.23 -3.21 19.51
#